data_AF-A0A7J3L2X0-F1
#
_entry.id   AF-A0A7J3L2X0-F1
#
_cell.length_a   1.000
_cell.length_b   1.000
_cell.length_c   1.000
_cell.angle_alpha   90.00
_cell.angle_beta   90.00
_cell.angle_gamma   90.00
#
_symmetry.space_group_name_H-M   'P 1'
#
loop_
_entity.id
_entity.type
_entity.pdbx_description
1 polymer ?
#
loop_
_entity_poly.entity_id
_entity_poly.type
_entity_poly.pdbx_seq_one_letter_code
_entity_poly.pdbx_strand_id
1 'polypeptide(L)' 'PDGRVEAVFEGEEETVMKMIEFCKKGPPGARVTDVKVEWEDYKGEFNRFSIRH' A
#
# COMPACT_ATOMS: atom_id res chain seq x y z
N PRO A 1 13.05 -13.61 -5.51
CA PRO A 1 11.93 -12.89 -4.88
C PRO A 1 10.78 -13.85 -4.58
N ASP A 2 10.20 -13.75 -3.39
CA ASP A 2 9.07 -14.57 -2.92
C ASP A 2 7.71 -14.12 -3.50
N GLY A 3 7.72 -13.12 -4.37
CA GLY A 3 6.54 -12.61 -5.09
C GLY A 3 5.69 -11.64 -4.26
N ARG A 4 6.07 -11.33 -3.02
CA ARG A 4 5.37 -10.35 -2.18
C ARG A 4 5.74 -8.92 -2.57
N VAL A 5 4.82 -8.01 -2.30
CA VAL A 5 4.99 -6.56 -2.46
C VAL A 5 4.67 -5.91 -1.12
N GLU A 6 5.47 -4.92 -0.74
CA GLU A 6 5.26 -4.10 0.46
C GLU A 6 5.12 -2.64 0.05
N ALA A 7 4.21 -1.92 0.72
CA ALA A 7 3.99 -0.50 0.51
C ALA A 7 3.64 0.17 1.84
N VAL A 8 4.14 1.39 2.04
CA VAL A 8 3.80 2.25 3.16
C VAL A 8 3.09 3.47 2.61
N PHE A 9 1.93 3.79 3.19
CA PHE A 9 1.12 4.95 2.83
C PHE A 9 0.92 5.81 4.08
N GLU A 10 1.23 7.11 3.97
CA GLU A 10 0.92 8.10 4.99
C GLU A 10 0.02 9.18 4.38
N GLY A 11 -1.03 9.60 5.10
CA GLY A 11 -1.95 10.63 4.63
C GLY A 11 -3.30 10.55 5.33
N GLU A 12 -4.28 11.28 4.80
CA GLU A 12 -5.66 11.22 5.29
C GLU A 12 -6.22 9.79 5.22
N GLU A 13 -6.89 9.37 6.30
CA GLU A 13 -7.39 7.99 6.47
C GLU A 13 -8.25 7.54 5.28
N GLU A 14 -9.16 8.40 4.80
CA GLU A 14 -10.02 8.09 3.64
C GLU A 14 -9.20 7.80 2.37
N THR A 15 -8.12 8.56 2.15
CA THR A 15 -7.24 8.38 0.99
C THR A 15 -6.39 7.10 1.14
N VAL A 16 -5.89 6.81 2.34
CA VAL A 16 -5.16 5.57 2.64
C VAL A 16 -6.08 4.35 2.46
N MET A 17 -7.32 4.41 2.93
CA MET A 17 -8.31 3.34 2.73
C MET A 17 -8.58 3.06 1.25
N LYS A 18 -8.70 4.10 0.40
CA LYS A 18 -8.85 3.92 -1.05
C LYS A 18 -7.65 3.20 -1.68
N MET A 19 -6.43 3.48 -1.21
CA MET A 19 -5.23 2.76 -1.65
C MET A 19 -5.22 1.31 -1.20
N ILE A 20 -5.64 1.02 0.05
CA ILE A 20 -5.77 -0.36 0.54
C ILE A 20 -6.78 -1.14 -0.32
N GLU A 21 -7.93 -0.55 -0.66
CA GLU A 21 -8.93 -1.18 -1.53
C GLU A 21 -8.39 -1.42 -2.95
N PHE A 22 -7.60 -0.48 -3.48
CA PHE A 22 -6.88 -0.70 -4.74
C PHE A 22 -5.92 -1.90 -4.64
N CYS A 23 -5.15 -2.02 -3.55
CA CYS A 23 -4.21 -3.12 -3.34
C CYS A 23 -4.90 -4.49 -3.23
N LYS A 24 -6.13 -4.56 -2.69
CA LYS A 24 -6.94 -5.81 -2.66
C LYS A 24 -7.32 -6.30 -4.05
N LYS A 25 -7.56 -5.38 -4.99
CA LYS A 25 -7.86 -5.71 -6.39
C LYS A 25 -6.60 -5.94 -7.21
N GLY A 26 -5.58 -5.10 -6.99
CA GLY A 26 -4.36 -5.03 -7.78
C GLY A 26 -4.55 -4.35 -9.15
N PRO A 27 -3.45 -4.05 -9.85
CA PRO A 27 -3.47 -3.53 -11.21
C PRO A 27 -3.98 -4.58 -12.21
N PRO A 28 -4.32 -4.18 -13.46
CA PRO A 28 -4.67 -5.13 -14.52
C PRO A 28 -3.62 -6.24 -14.68
N GLY A 29 -4.05 -7.49 -14.68
CA GLY A 29 -3.18 -8.66 -14.77
C GLY A 29 -2.62 -9.16 -13.43
N ALA A 30 -2.85 -8.45 -12.32
CA ALA A 30 -2.52 -8.96 -10.99
C ALA A 30 -3.54 -10.00 -10.51
N ARG A 31 -3.06 -10.98 -9.73
CA ARG A 31 -3.88 -11.90 -8.95
C ARG A 31 -3.46 -11.80 -7.49
N VAL A 32 -4.17 -10.98 -6.73
CA VAL A 32 -3.92 -10.77 -5.30
C VAL A 32 -4.59 -11.90 -4.53
N THR A 33 -3.80 -12.62 -3.73
CA THR A 33 -4.31 -13.76 -2.93
C THR A 33 -4.49 -13.42 -1.46
N ASP A 34 -3.77 -12.44 -0.94
CA ASP A 34 -3.84 -11.98 0.45
C ASP A 34 -3.35 -10.53 0.56
N VAL A 35 -3.92 -9.76 1.48
CA VAL A 35 -3.47 -8.41 1.85
C VAL A 35 -3.47 -8.27 3.36
N LYS A 36 -2.32 -7.92 3.93
CA LYS A 36 -2.15 -7.62 5.35
C LYS A 36 -1.98 -6.13 5.53
N VAL A 37 -2.68 -5.56 6.50
CA VAL A 37 -2.65 -4.13 6.82
C VAL A 37 -2.22 -3.97 8.27
N GLU A 38 -1.19 -3.17 8.49
CA GLU A 38 -0.70 -2.76 9.80
C GLU A 38 -0.79 -1.24 9.87
N TRP A 39 -1.54 -0.72 10.86
CA TRP A 39 -1.70 0.72 11.06
C TRP A 39 -0.64 1.23 12.03
N GLU A 40 -0.01 2.33 11.67
CA GLU A 40 0.97 3.04 12.50
C GLU A 40 0.55 4.50 12.71
N ASP A 41 1.14 5.16 13.71
CA ASP A 41 1.01 6.59 13.89
C ASP A 41 1.61 7.35 12.69
N TYR A 42 0.99 8.45 12.29
CA TYR A 42 1.51 9.34 11.26
C TYR A 42 2.83 9.98 11.71
N LYS A 43 3.91 9.78 10.93
CA LYS A 43 5.24 10.33 11.24
C LYS A 43 5.63 11.49 10.32
N GLY A 44 5.00 11.60 9.14
CA GLY A 44 5.35 12.62 8.15
C GLY A 44 6.73 12.38 7.55
N GLU A 45 7.14 11.12 7.46
CA GLU A 45 8.46 10.69 6.99
C GLU A 45 8.58 10.79 5.46
N PHE A 46 7.45 10.79 4.75
CA PHE A 46 7.40 10.76 3.29
C PHE A 46 6.80 12.04 2.69
N ASN A 47 7.56 12.69 1.81
CA ASN A 47 7.08 13.83 1.03
C ASN A 47 6.62 13.45 -0.40
N ARG A 48 6.85 12.20 -0.81
CA ARG A 48 6.50 11.67 -2.14
C ARG A 48 6.40 10.15 -2.12
N PHE A 49 5.68 9.62 -3.10
CA PHE A 49 5.66 8.19 -3.38
C PHE A 49 6.81 7.79 -4.32
N SER A 50 7.44 6.64 -4.10
CA SER A 50 8.48 6.10 -4.98
C SER A 50 8.51 4.57 -4.94
N ILE A 51 8.78 3.93 -6.09
CA ILE A 51 8.94 2.47 -6.21
C ILE A 51 10.42 2.12 -6.01
N ARG A 52 10.69 1.04 -5.27
CA ARG A 52 12.04 0.52 -4.97
C ARG A 52 12.07 -1.01 -5.08
N HIS A 53 13.27 -1.60 -5.07
CA HIS A 53 13.59 -2.95 -5.56
C HIS A 53 13.35 -4.08 -4.56
#